data_AF-C2G4N9-F1
#
_entry.id   AF-C2G4N9-F1
#
_cell.length_a   1.000
_cell.length_b   1.000
_cell.length_c   1.000
_cell.angle_alpha   90.00
_cell.angle_beta   90.00
_cell.angle_gamma   90.00
#
_symmetry.space_group_name_H-M   'P 1'
#
loop_
_entity.id
_entity.type
_entity.pdbx_description
1 polymer ?
#
loop_
_entity_poly.entity_id
_entity_poly.type
_entity_poly.pdbx_seq_one_letter_code
_entity_poly.pdbx_strand_id
1 'polypeptide(L)'
;MKLLTLFRTKAANWNYITVSVFAALAAFSCYTSMYAFRKSFAAATFHEAEFLGLDYKVWLVVVQMLGYMCSKFYGIRFISESKGKNRAKYLLTLIGISWLGLLGFALMPAPYNIVCLAINGFPLGMIWGLVFSYLEGRKSTEFMGAVMSVSLIFASGFVKTVGRTLMELFSINEFWMPFCTGLVFLLPFLISVFCLEMIPVPTAEDERLRTRREPMNAQQRRKFLMVFLPGIIITIVIYVMLTALRDIRDNFEVEIWQMIHVQDNHIYAKVDGLISLAVLILISLLILVRDNLKAFQLIHLLIVCGFVIAGLSTYLFDRQYIGGVAWMSAVGLGLYMAYIPYNAIFFERMIANFHVKGNIGFIMYLADSIGYLGSLSILVIKEFSPVEISWAMYFSQLVYVMAIIGACCTVASWMYFVNKTKSKKNIFIQTQDLNVNEHFNRSVVSTKF
;
A
#
# COMPACT_ATOMS: atom_id res chain seq x y z
N MET A 1 -8.22 29.84 -8.44
CA MET A 1 -8.63 29.33 -9.77
C MET A 1 -7.76 29.86 -10.92
N LYS A 2 -7.60 31.18 -11.10
CA LYS A 2 -6.75 31.77 -12.19
C LYS A 2 -5.30 31.29 -12.19
N LEU A 3 -4.68 31.13 -11.01
CA LEU A 3 -3.30 30.64 -10.88
C LEU A 3 -3.17 29.17 -11.34
N LEU A 4 -4.09 28.31 -10.90
CA LEU A 4 -4.12 26.90 -11.28
C LEU A 4 -4.31 26.72 -12.78
N THR A 5 -5.19 27.51 -13.40
CA THR A 5 -5.39 27.47 -14.86
C THR A 5 -4.15 27.90 -15.64
N LEU A 6 -3.45 28.94 -15.18
CA LEU A 6 -2.19 29.39 -15.80
C LEU A 6 -1.11 28.29 -15.77
N PHE A 7 -0.91 27.70 -14.59
CA PHE A 7 0.06 26.63 -14.43
C PHE A 7 -0.30 25.36 -15.20
N ARG A 8 -1.59 25.01 -15.26
CA ARG A 8 -2.07 23.87 -16.05
C ARG A 8 -1.85 24.09 -17.55
N THR A 9 -2.09 25.29 -18.06
CA THR A 9 -1.79 25.63 -19.46
C THR A 9 -0.29 25.56 -19.75
N LYS A 10 0.56 26.00 -18.82
CA LYS A 10 2.02 25.89 -18.97
C LYS A 10 2.48 24.42 -18.92
N ALA A 11 1.91 23.62 -18.02
CA ALA A 11 2.22 22.20 -17.89
C ALA A 11 1.74 21.37 -19.09
N ALA A 12 0.70 21.82 -19.80
CA ALA A 12 0.24 21.19 -21.03
C ALA A 12 1.28 21.23 -22.17
N ASN A 13 2.21 22.18 -22.13
CA ASN A 13 3.30 22.32 -23.11
C ASN A 13 4.56 21.54 -22.71
N TRP A 14 4.58 20.87 -21.56
CA TRP A 14 5.72 20.07 -21.15
C TRP A 14 5.83 18.79 -21.96
N ASN A 15 7.06 18.30 -22.12
CA ASN A 15 7.27 17.00 -22.74
C ASN A 15 6.65 15.88 -21.86
N TYR A 16 6.36 14.74 -22.47
CA TYR A 16 5.68 13.64 -21.79
C TYR A 16 6.44 13.13 -20.55
N ILE A 17 7.76 13.00 -20.64
CA ILE A 17 8.61 12.49 -19.56
C ILE A 17 8.55 13.42 -18.34
N THR A 18 8.64 14.73 -18.56
CA THR A 18 8.54 15.75 -17.52
C THR A 18 7.17 15.69 -16.83
N VAL A 19 6.08 15.52 -17.60
CA VAL A 19 4.74 15.35 -17.01
C VAL A 19 4.67 14.07 -16.16
N SER A 20 5.20 12.95 -16.65
CA SER A 20 5.22 11.68 -15.93
C SER A 20 6.03 11.74 -14.63
N VAL A 21 7.23 12.32 -14.68
CA VAL A 21 8.08 12.47 -13.49
C VAL A 21 7.46 13.44 -12.50
N PHE A 22 6.93 14.58 -12.97
CA PHE A 22 6.23 15.53 -12.13
C PHE A 22 5.01 14.91 -11.43
N ALA A 23 4.19 14.16 -12.18
CA ALA A 23 3.04 13.46 -11.62
C ALA A 23 3.45 12.38 -10.59
N ALA A 24 4.50 11.61 -10.88
CA ALA A 24 5.06 10.63 -9.94
C ALA A 24 5.52 11.30 -8.63
N LEU A 25 6.27 12.40 -8.72
CA LEU A 25 6.78 13.13 -7.56
C LEU A 25 5.66 13.83 -6.78
N ALA A 26 4.67 14.41 -7.46
CA ALA A 26 3.52 15.02 -6.82
C ALA A 26 2.69 13.98 -6.06
N ALA A 27 2.46 12.81 -6.65
CA ALA A 27 1.78 11.70 -5.98
C ALA A 27 2.57 11.13 -4.82
N PHE A 28 3.89 10.93 -4.98
CA PHE A 28 4.80 10.52 -3.92
C PHE A 28 4.73 11.49 -2.75
N SER A 29 4.92 12.79 -3.00
CA SER A 29 4.92 13.83 -1.96
C SER A 29 3.55 13.97 -1.28
N CYS A 30 2.45 13.91 -2.05
CA CYS A 30 1.10 13.92 -1.50
C CYS A 30 0.86 12.76 -0.55
N TYR A 31 1.29 11.56 -0.94
CA TYR A 31 1.06 10.36 -0.17
C TYR A 31 1.99 10.26 1.04
N THR A 32 3.27 10.67 0.90
CA THR A 32 4.19 10.85 2.01
C THR A 32 3.66 11.83 3.05
N SER A 33 3.07 12.94 2.61
CA SER A 33 2.50 13.93 3.53
C SER A 33 1.24 13.41 4.22
N MET A 34 0.41 12.62 3.52
CA MET A 34 -0.74 11.95 4.15
C MET A 34 -0.31 11.00 5.27
N TYR A 35 0.82 10.30 5.09
CA TYR A 35 1.35 9.37 6.08
C TYR A 35 1.62 10.01 7.43
N ALA A 36 1.89 11.32 7.48
CA ALA A 36 2.01 12.08 8.72
C ALA A 36 0.75 12.05 9.59
N PHE A 37 -0.43 12.03 8.96
CA PHE A 37 -1.71 11.96 9.64
C PHE A 37 -2.09 10.53 10.04
N ARG A 38 -1.41 9.54 9.46
CA ARG A 38 -1.68 8.11 9.70
C ARG A 38 -0.73 7.50 10.73
N LYS A 39 0.58 7.69 10.56
CA LYS A 39 1.61 6.86 11.21
C LYS A 39 2.45 7.60 12.24
N SER A 40 2.24 8.90 12.42
CA SER A 40 2.95 9.69 13.43
C SER A 40 2.79 9.13 14.83
N PHE A 41 1.57 8.74 15.26
CA PHE A 41 1.35 8.16 16.59
C PHE A 41 2.16 6.89 16.88
N ALA A 42 2.50 6.10 15.86
CA ALA A 42 3.31 4.89 16.04
C ALA A 42 4.77 5.19 16.41
N ALA A 43 5.19 6.46 16.31
CA ALA A 43 6.50 6.92 16.76
C ALA A 43 6.58 7.07 18.29
N ALA A 44 5.44 7.17 18.98
CA ALA A 44 5.37 7.18 20.43
C ALA A 44 5.23 5.75 20.99
N THR A 45 5.69 5.57 22.24
CA THR A 45 5.63 4.30 22.97
C THR A 45 4.49 4.28 23.99
N PHE A 46 3.91 5.42 24.39
CA PHE A 46 2.78 5.49 25.33
C PHE A 46 3.07 4.77 26.65
N HIS A 47 4.22 5.09 27.25
CA HIS A 47 4.73 4.45 28.46
C HIS A 47 3.67 4.40 29.59
N GLU A 48 3.53 3.24 30.23
CA GLU A 48 2.71 2.98 31.42
C GLU A 48 1.18 3.12 31.26
N ALA A 49 0.68 3.26 30.02
CA ALA A 49 -0.74 3.23 29.75
C ALA A 49 -1.18 1.80 29.39
N GLU A 50 -1.90 1.14 30.29
CA GLU A 50 -2.63 -0.09 30.01
C GLU A 50 -4.14 0.17 30.04
N PHE A 51 -4.87 -0.49 29.13
CA PHE A 51 -6.32 -0.44 29.12
C PHE A 51 -6.89 -1.84 28.90
N LEU A 52 -7.73 -2.30 29.83
CA LEU A 52 -8.33 -3.64 29.82
C LEU A 52 -7.30 -4.79 29.70
N GLY A 53 -6.13 -4.64 30.35
CA GLY A 53 -5.07 -5.66 30.36
C GLY A 53 -4.26 -5.75 29.07
N LEU A 54 -4.42 -4.80 28.14
CA LEU A 54 -3.61 -4.67 26.93
C LEU A 54 -2.89 -3.33 26.92
N ASP A 55 -1.73 -3.30 26.25
CA ASP A 55 -0.97 -2.07 25.99
C ASP A 55 -1.85 -1.05 25.25
N TYR A 56 -1.85 0.19 25.72
CA TYR A 56 -2.62 1.27 25.12
C TYR A 56 -2.26 1.52 23.65
N LYS A 57 -0.99 1.40 23.25
CA LYS A 57 -0.56 1.56 21.86
C LYS A 57 -1.21 0.52 20.95
N VAL A 58 -1.36 -0.71 21.43
CA VAL A 58 -2.03 -1.79 20.70
C VAL A 58 -3.47 -1.40 20.40
N TRP A 59 -4.20 -0.85 21.38
CA TRP A 59 -5.56 -0.36 21.17
C TRP A 59 -5.63 0.73 20.10
N LEU A 60 -4.68 1.69 20.10
CA LEU A 60 -4.62 2.73 19.07
C LEU A 60 -4.43 2.13 17.68
N VAL A 61 -3.50 1.18 17.54
CA VAL A 61 -3.24 0.48 16.27
C VAL A 61 -4.49 -0.28 15.81
N VAL A 62 -5.10 -1.08 16.69
CA VAL A 62 -6.30 -1.88 16.40
C VAL A 62 -7.45 -0.99 15.94
N VAL A 63 -7.75 0.07 16.69
CA VAL A 63 -8.90 0.94 16.41
C VAL A 63 -8.68 1.80 15.16
N GLN A 64 -7.46 2.28 14.92
CA GLN A 64 -7.13 2.95 13.66
C GLN A 64 -7.22 1.99 12.46
N MET A 65 -6.70 0.77 12.59
CA MET A 65 -6.76 -0.24 11.53
C MET A 65 -8.19 -0.65 11.20
N LEU A 66 -9.07 -0.78 12.20
CA LEU A 66 -10.49 -1.03 11.99
C LEU A 66 -11.15 0.09 11.18
N GLY A 67 -10.90 1.36 11.54
CA GLY A 67 -11.37 2.50 10.75
C GLY A 67 -10.87 2.45 9.30
N TYR A 68 -9.58 2.17 9.11
CA TYR A 68 -8.95 2.06 7.79
C TYR A 68 -9.50 0.89 6.96
N MET A 69 -9.78 -0.25 7.58
CA MET A 69 -10.39 -1.42 6.95
C MET A 69 -11.82 -1.11 6.48
N CYS A 70 -12.66 -0.54 7.36
CA CYS A 70 -14.02 -0.10 7.02
C CYS A 70 -14.03 0.86 5.83
N SER A 71 -13.03 1.75 5.77
CA SER A 71 -12.83 2.68 4.66
C SER A 71 -12.53 2.00 3.33
N LYS A 72 -11.80 0.88 3.31
CA LYS A 72 -11.55 0.12 2.08
C LYS A 72 -12.85 -0.45 1.50
N PHE A 73 -13.76 -0.93 2.36
CA PHE A 73 -15.08 -1.40 1.91
C PHE A 73 -15.94 -0.27 1.35
N TYR A 74 -16.02 0.86 2.06
CA TYR A 74 -16.76 2.04 1.61
C TYR A 74 -16.13 2.68 0.35
N GLY A 75 -14.81 2.71 0.31
CA GLY A 75 -13.99 3.34 -0.72
C GLY A 75 -14.20 2.77 -2.11
N ILE A 76 -14.53 1.48 -2.24
CA ILE A 76 -14.86 0.86 -3.54
C ILE A 76 -16.01 1.60 -4.22
N ARG A 77 -17.06 1.95 -3.46
CA ARG A 77 -18.21 2.69 -3.96
C ARG A 77 -17.88 4.17 -4.15
N PHE A 78 -17.21 4.77 -3.17
CA PHE A 78 -16.88 6.19 -3.22
C PHE A 78 -15.96 6.56 -4.39
N ILE A 79 -14.92 5.77 -4.65
CA ILE A 79 -13.94 6.01 -5.72
C ILE A 79 -14.57 5.76 -7.09
N SER A 80 -15.42 4.74 -7.24
CA SER A 80 -16.10 4.47 -8.51
C SER A 80 -17.14 5.53 -8.89
N GLU A 81 -17.78 6.16 -7.88
CA GLU A 81 -18.77 7.22 -8.08
C GLU A 81 -18.14 8.63 -8.18
N SER A 82 -16.90 8.79 -7.72
CA SER A 82 -16.19 10.07 -7.68
C SER A 82 -15.79 10.55 -9.08
N LYS A 83 -16.56 11.50 -9.63
CA LYS A 83 -16.22 12.20 -10.87
C LYS A 83 -14.94 13.02 -10.67
N GLY A 84 -14.01 12.92 -11.63
CA GLY A 84 -12.65 13.48 -11.51
C GLY A 84 -12.53 14.99 -11.22
N LYS A 85 -13.62 15.77 -11.33
CA LYS A 85 -13.62 17.22 -11.04
C LYS A 85 -13.54 17.59 -9.55
N ASN A 86 -13.82 16.68 -8.62
CA ASN A 86 -13.88 16.98 -7.17
C ASN A 86 -12.75 16.36 -6.34
N ARG A 87 -11.74 15.75 -6.99
CA ARG A 87 -10.69 14.96 -6.32
C ARG A 87 -9.91 15.75 -5.27
N ALA A 88 -9.43 16.95 -5.58
CA ALA A 88 -8.73 17.80 -4.61
C ALA A 88 -9.62 18.14 -3.40
N LYS A 89 -10.90 18.46 -3.63
CA LYS A 89 -11.85 18.73 -2.53
C LYS A 89 -11.98 17.51 -1.61
N TYR A 90 -12.09 16.31 -2.18
CA TYR A 90 -12.14 15.08 -1.39
C TYR A 90 -10.85 14.85 -0.61
N LEU A 91 -9.67 15.03 -1.22
CA LEU A 91 -8.38 14.92 -0.53
C LEU A 91 -8.30 15.86 0.68
N LEU A 92 -8.67 17.14 0.49
CA LEU A 92 -8.68 18.14 1.57
C LEU A 92 -9.67 17.80 2.68
N THR A 93 -10.89 17.38 2.33
CA THR A 93 -11.91 17.01 3.32
C THR A 93 -11.52 15.77 4.11
N LEU A 94 -11.00 14.73 3.45
CA LEU A 94 -10.59 13.49 4.11
C LEU A 94 -9.41 13.72 5.06
N ILE A 95 -8.38 14.46 4.63
CA ILE A 95 -7.27 14.85 5.53
C ILE A 95 -7.78 15.74 6.66
N GLY A 96 -8.67 16.69 6.39
CA GLY A 96 -9.27 17.55 7.42
C GLY A 96 -9.99 16.75 8.51
N ILE A 97 -10.85 15.80 8.13
CA ILE A 97 -11.53 14.90 9.09
C ILE A 97 -10.50 14.08 9.86
N SER A 98 -9.50 13.54 9.18
CA SER A 98 -8.45 12.74 9.80
C SER A 98 -7.65 13.52 10.85
N TRP A 99 -7.33 14.77 10.53
CA TRP A 99 -6.58 15.68 11.38
C TRP A 99 -7.40 16.18 12.58
N LEU A 100 -8.69 16.44 12.38
CA LEU A 100 -9.63 16.69 13.49
C LEU A 100 -9.75 15.47 14.42
N GLY A 101 -9.68 14.25 13.88
CA GLY A 101 -9.55 13.04 14.69
C GLY A 101 -8.31 13.06 15.57
N LEU A 102 -7.14 13.48 15.04
CA LEU A 102 -5.91 13.62 15.84
C LEU A 102 -6.01 14.75 16.88
N LEU A 103 -6.71 15.83 16.56
CA LEU A 103 -6.97 16.89 17.54
C LEU A 103 -7.85 16.37 18.68
N GLY A 104 -8.91 15.62 18.37
CA GLY A 104 -9.75 14.94 19.36
C GLY A 104 -8.94 13.97 20.21
N PHE A 105 -8.00 13.24 19.60
CA PHE A 105 -7.10 12.34 20.31
C PHE A 105 -6.22 13.06 21.34
N ALA A 106 -5.71 14.25 20.99
CA ALA A 106 -4.87 15.06 21.87
C ALA A 106 -5.65 15.76 23.01
N LEU A 107 -6.92 16.09 22.77
CA LEU A 107 -7.75 16.82 23.73
C LEU A 107 -8.53 15.91 24.69
N MET A 108 -8.94 14.73 24.25
CA MET A 108 -9.71 13.81 25.08
C MET A 108 -8.81 13.04 26.04
N PRO A 109 -9.24 12.82 27.29
CA PRO A 109 -8.48 11.99 28.23
C PRO A 109 -8.48 10.53 27.78
N ALA A 110 -7.36 9.83 28.02
CA ALA A 110 -7.31 8.39 27.90
C ALA A 110 -8.30 7.73 28.90
N PRO A 111 -9.02 6.66 28.52
CA PRO A 111 -8.92 5.88 27.28
C PRO A 111 -9.90 6.32 26.16
N TYR A 112 -10.76 7.33 26.39
CA TYR A 112 -11.83 7.70 25.45
C TYR A 112 -11.32 8.22 24.11
N ASN A 113 -10.12 8.81 24.11
CA ASN A 113 -9.41 9.27 22.93
C ASN A 113 -9.07 8.15 21.92
N ILE A 114 -9.08 6.86 22.31
CA ILE A 114 -8.86 5.72 21.40
C ILE A 114 -9.87 5.75 20.24
N VAL A 115 -11.12 6.13 20.49
CA VAL A 115 -12.18 6.18 19.45
C VAL A 115 -11.83 7.21 18.37
N CYS A 116 -11.11 8.28 18.71
CA CYS A 116 -10.67 9.28 17.75
C CYS A 116 -9.72 8.69 16.69
N LEU A 117 -9.02 7.59 16.98
CA LEU A 117 -8.17 6.90 16.01
C LEU A 117 -8.99 6.19 14.92
N ALA A 118 -10.22 5.74 15.21
CA ALA A 118 -11.11 5.22 14.17
C ALA A 118 -11.57 6.33 13.22
N ILE A 119 -11.92 7.50 13.76
CA ILE A 119 -12.29 8.70 12.99
C ILE A 119 -11.10 9.17 12.16
N ASN A 120 -9.89 9.08 12.71
CA ASN A 120 -8.66 9.38 12.00
C ASN A 120 -8.38 8.37 10.85
N GLY A 121 -8.49 7.07 11.13
CA GLY A 121 -8.14 6.00 10.20
C GLY A 121 -9.10 5.85 9.02
N PHE A 122 -10.40 6.07 9.24
CA PHE A 122 -11.43 5.92 8.21
C PHE A 122 -11.18 6.79 6.96
N PRO A 123 -11.04 8.13 7.01
CA PRO A 123 -10.84 8.92 5.80
C PRO A 123 -9.54 8.56 5.05
N LEU A 124 -8.50 8.10 5.75
CA LEU A 124 -7.18 7.82 5.18
C LEU A 124 -7.17 6.62 4.22
N GLY A 125 -8.06 5.63 4.42
CA GLY A 125 -8.16 4.42 3.60
C GLY A 125 -8.45 4.66 2.11
N MET A 126 -9.07 5.80 1.79
CA MET A 126 -9.47 6.18 0.43
C MET A 126 -8.41 7.00 -0.33
N ILE A 127 -7.44 7.58 0.38
CA ILE A 127 -6.52 8.57 -0.20
C ILE A 127 -5.63 7.93 -1.27
N TRP A 128 -5.17 6.69 -1.06
CA TRP A 128 -4.36 5.98 -2.06
C TRP A 128 -5.06 5.94 -3.42
N GLY A 129 -6.33 5.51 -3.46
CA GLY A 129 -7.07 5.40 -4.71
C GLY A 129 -7.39 6.76 -5.34
N LEU A 130 -7.66 7.78 -4.52
CA LEU A 130 -7.86 9.14 -5.01
C LEU A 130 -6.59 9.71 -5.67
N VAL A 131 -5.42 9.56 -5.04
CA VAL A 131 -4.15 10.01 -5.61
C VAL A 131 -3.80 9.19 -6.86
N PHE A 132 -3.94 7.86 -6.79
CA PHE A 132 -3.67 6.98 -7.93
C PHE A 132 -4.53 7.33 -9.15
N SER A 133 -5.78 7.76 -8.94
CA SER A 133 -6.68 8.15 -10.03
C SER A 133 -6.19 9.34 -10.87
N TYR A 134 -5.24 10.16 -10.38
CA TYR A 134 -4.58 11.21 -11.17
C TYR A 134 -3.52 10.63 -12.13
N LEU A 135 -2.94 9.49 -11.78
CA LEU A 135 -1.88 8.81 -12.51
C LEU A 135 -2.45 7.83 -13.54
N GLU A 136 -3.63 7.29 -13.26
CA GLU A 136 -4.32 6.35 -14.14
C GLU A 136 -4.59 6.91 -15.54
N GLY A 137 -4.60 6.00 -16.51
CA GLY A 137 -4.97 6.30 -17.89
C GLY A 137 -3.80 6.72 -18.77
N ARG A 138 -2.57 6.71 -18.25
CA ARG A 138 -1.35 7.10 -18.98
C ARG A 138 -0.50 5.90 -19.37
N LYS A 139 0.29 6.01 -20.45
CA LYS A 139 1.32 5.02 -20.82
C LYS A 139 2.33 4.78 -19.69
N SER A 140 2.61 5.79 -18.88
CA SER A 140 3.54 5.75 -17.74
C SER A 140 2.89 5.37 -16.39
N THR A 141 1.63 4.93 -16.37
CA THR A 141 0.90 4.62 -15.11
C THR A 141 1.66 3.63 -14.24
N GLU A 142 2.24 2.58 -14.80
CA GLU A 142 2.99 1.55 -14.05
C GLU A 142 4.17 2.16 -13.29
N PHE A 143 4.94 3.02 -13.95
CA PHE A 143 6.07 3.73 -13.34
C PHE A 143 5.62 4.68 -12.23
N MET A 144 4.63 5.53 -12.51
CA MET A 144 4.14 6.48 -11.50
C MET A 144 3.50 5.75 -10.30
N GLY A 145 2.81 4.64 -10.55
CA GLY A 145 2.26 3.76 -9.52
C GLY A 145 3.32 3.08 -8.66
N ALA A 146 4.43 2.65 -9.26
CA ALA A 146 5.58 2.12 -8.53
C ALA A 146 6.23 3.19 -7.64
N VAL A 147 6.50 4.39 -8.17
CA VAL A 147 7.03 5.52 -7.39
C VAL A 147 6.10 5.84 -6.23
N MET A 148 4.78 5.94 -6.48
CA MET A 148 3.80 6.17 -5.42
C MET A 148 3.78 5.04 -4.39
N SER A 149 3.93 3.77 -4.79
CA SER A 149 3.97 2.64 -3.85
C SER A 149 5.22 2.66 -2.98
N VAL A 150 6.37 3.08 -3.50
CA VAL A 150 7.61 3.21 -2.73
C VAL A 150 7.48 4.26 -1.61
N SER A 151 6.61 5.27 -1.78
CA SER A 151 6.32 6.23 -0.71
C SER A 151 5.79 5.58 0.57
N LEU A 152 5.16 4.39 0.49
CA LEU A 152 4.69 3.62 1.67
C LEU A 152 5.84 3.28 2.64
N ILE A 153 7.05 3.13 2.11
CA ILE A 153 8.26 2.77 2.85
C ILE A 153 8.89 4.04 3.41
N PHE A 154 9.29 4.93 2.50
CA PHE A 154 9.99 6.16 2.84
C PHE A 154 9.19 7.03 3.83
N ALA A 155 7.88 7.16 3.61
CA ALA A 155 7.06 8.05 4.39
C ALA A 155 6.95 7.61 5.85
N SER A 156 6.96 6.30 6.13
CA SER A 156 6.81 5.83 7.50
C SER A 156 8.03 6.20 8.34
N GLY A 157 9.23 5.83 7.90
CA GLY A 157 10.47 6.20 8.58
C GLY A 157 10.68 7.71 8.67
N PHE A 158 10.34 8.45 7.60
CA PHE A 158 10.46 9.91 7.59
C PHE A 158 9.52 10.58 8.61
N VAL A 159 8.26 10.17 8.66
CA VAL A 159 7.26 10.72 9.59
C VAL A 159 7.62 10.39 11.05
N LYS A 160 8.08 9.16 11.33
CA LYS A 160 8.50 8.79 12.69
C LYS A 160 9.70 9.61 13.14
N THR A 161 10.68 9.81 12.27
CA THR A 161 11.84 10.67 12.52
C THR A 161 11.38 12.09 12.88
N VAL A 162 10.52 12.69 12.06
CA VAL A 162 9.98 14.04 12.33
C VAL A 162 9.20 14.10 13.64
N GLY A 163 8.31 13.13 13.89
CA GLY A 163 7.49 13.08 15.11
C GLY A 163 8.35 12.98 16.38
N ARG A 164 9.38 12.12 16.37
CA ARG A 164 10.34 11.98 17.46
C ARG A 164 11.18 13.25 17.67
N THR A 165 11.67 13.85 16.59
CA THR A 165 12.39 15.13 16.65
C THR A 165 11.52 16.25 17.23
N LEU A 166 10.22 16.28 16.92
CA LEU A 166 9.30 17.25 17.52
C LEU A 166 9.12 17.04 19.02
N MET A 167 9.02 15.78 19.48
CA MET A 167 8.96 15.47 20.91
C MET A 167 10.23 15.89 21.64
N GLU A 168 11.40 15.65 21.06
CA GLU A 168 12.68 16.01 21.68
C GLU A 168 12.94 17.52 21.71
N LEU A 169 12.76 18.21 20.58
CA LEU A 169 13.10 19.64 20.47
C LEU A 169 12.09 20.56 21.14
N PHE A 170 10.81 20.21 21.10
CA PHE A 170 9.72 21.05 21.60
C PHE A 170 9.05 20.49 22.86
N SER A 171 9.55 19.37 23.40
CA SER A 171 9.00 18.70 24.59
C SER A 171 7.49 18.42 24.47
N ILE A 172 7.02 18.12 23.26
CA ILE A 172 5.62 17.80 22.99
C ILE A 172 5.35 16.39 23.50
N ASN A 173 4.23 16.22 24.23
CA ASN A 173 3.85 14.90 24.72
C ASN A 173 3.36 13.96 23.60
N GLU A 174 3.28 12.68 23.91
CA GLU A 174 2.94 11.61 22.98
C GLU A 174 1.54 11.74 22.36
N PHE A 175 0.60 12.38 23.06
CA PHE A 175 -0.78 12.59 22.60
C PHE A 175 -0.90 13.76 21.60
N TRP A 176 -0.11 14.82 21.78
CA TRP A 176 -0.09 15.99 20.89
C TRP A 176 0.81 15.80 19.67
N MET A 177 1.85 14.97 19.78
CA MET A 177 2.82 14.75 18.70
C MET A 177 2.17 14.39 17.35
N PRO A 178 1.15 13.52 17.25
CA PRO A 178 0.52 13.20 15.97
C PRO A 178 -0.12 14.41 15.28
N PHE A 179 -0.80 15.26 16.05
CA PHE A 179 -1.45 16.47 15.55
C PHE A 179 -0.41 17.49 15.06
N CYS A 180 0.65 17.72 15.84
CA CYS A 180 1.76 18.62 15.50
C CYS A 180 2.54 18.13 14.27
N THR A 181 2.77 16.83 14.16
CA THR A 181 3.39 16.24 12.97
C THR A 181 2.51 16.46 11.74
N GLY A 182 1.19 16.28 11.86
CA GLY A 182 0.23 16.63 10.81
C GLY A 182 0.30 18.11 10.41
N LEU A 183 0.49 19.03 11.36
CA LEU A 183 0.64 20.46 11.08
C LEU A 183 1.87 20.77 10.20
N VAL A 184 3.01 20.13 10.49
CA VAL A 184 4.24 20.26 9.69
C VAL A 184 4.02 19.78 8.25
N PHE A 185 3.32 18.65 8.08
CA PHE A 185 3.07 18.07 6.76
C PHE A 185 1.85 18.64 6.02
N LEU A 186 1.07 19.52 6.66
CA LEU A 186 -0.07 20.17 6.01
C LEU A 186 0.37 21.03 4.83
N LEU A 187 1.44 21.81 4.99
CA LEU A 187 1.94 22.67 3.91
C LEU A 187 2.47 21.84 2.71
N PRO A 188 3.38 20.85 2.90
CA PRO A 188 3.76 19.90 1.85
C PRO A 188 2.57 19.21 1.19
N PHE A 189 1.56 18.82 1.96
CA PHE A 189 0.35 18.21 1.43
C PHE A 189 -0.43 19.15 0.52
N LEU A 190 -0.68 20.40 0.94
CA LEU A 190 -1.39 21.39 0.13
C LEU A 190 -0.65 21.70 -1.18
N ILE A 191 0.67 21.83 -1.13
CA ILE A 191 1.51 22.01 -2.33
C ILE A 191 1.37 20.81 -3.25
N SER A 192 1.41 19.59 -2.69
CA SER A 192 1.28 18.36 -3.47
C SER A 192 -0.09 18.23 -4.14
N VAL A 193 -1.17 18.55 -3.44
CA VAL A 193 -2.54 18.57 -4.00
C VAL A 193 -2.64 19.60 -5.12
N PHE A 194 -2.04 20.79 -4.94
CA PHE A 194 -1.97 21.79 -5.99
C PHE A 194 -1.22 21.27 -7.22
N CYS A 195 -0.06 20.63 -7.03
CA CYS A 195 0.71 20.01 -8.11
C CYS A 195 -0.08 18.88 -8.81
N LEU A 196 -0.85 18.07 -8.07
CA LEU A 196 -1.71 17.04 -8.66
C LEU A 196 -2.81 17.63 -9.54
N GLU A 197 -3.42 18.75 -9.14
CA GLU A 197 -4.41 19.47 -9.96
C GLU A 197 -3.81 20.18 -11.18
N MET A 198 -2.50 20.45 -11.17
CA MET A 198 -1.78 20.97 -12.34
C MET A 198 -1.56 19.91 -13.42
N ILE A 199 -1.69 18.62 -13.09
CA ILE A 199 -1.46 17.54 -14.06
C ILE A 199 -2.46 17.70 -15.22
N PRO A 200 -1.97 17.78 -16.48
CA PRO A 200 -2.85 17.91 -17.65
C PRO A 200 -3.72 16.65 -17.81
N VAL A 201 -4.75 16.68 -18.66
CA VAL A 201 -5.51 15.45 -18.96
C VAL A 201 -4.63 14.43 -19.71
N PRO A 202 -4.94 13.12 -19.68
CA PRO A 202 -4.27 12.13 -20.54
C PRO A 202 -4.32 12.53 -22.01
N THR A 203 -3.27 12.22 -22.77
CA THR A 203 -3.20 12.56 -24.20
C THR A 203 -4.01 11.56 -25.05
N ALA A 204 -4.33 11.92 -26.30
CA ALA A 204 -4.95 10.96 -27.23
C ALA A 204 -4.06 9.73 -27.50
N GLU A 205 -2.73 9.88 -27.40
CA GLU A 205 -1.80 8.75 -27.49
C GLU A 205 -1.90 7.85 -26.25
N ASP A 206 -2.01 8.43 -25.05
CA ASP A 206 -2.26 7.68 -23.81
C ASP A 206 -3.53 6.82 -23.94
N GLU A 207 -4.62 7.41 -24.46
CA GLU A 207 -5.90 6.70 -24.66
C GLU A 207 -5.83 5.62 -25.76
N ARG A 208 -5.03 5.82 -26.81
CA ARG A 208 -4.84 4.82 -27.87
C ARG A 208 -3.99 3.65 -27.42
N LEU A 209 -2.93 3.91 -26.65
CA LEU A 209 -2.00 2.88 -26.18
C LEU A 209 -2.52 2.10 -24.96
N ARG A 210 -3.49 2.65 -24.22
CA ARG A 210 -4.19 1.93 -23.16
C ARG A 210 -5.55 1.43 -23.63
N THR A 211 -5.70 0.11 -23.68
CA THR A 211 -7.04 -0.51 -23.81
C THR A 211 -7.95 -0.02 -22.70
N ARG A 212 -9.13 0.50 -23.06
CA ARG A 212 -10.14 0.95 -22.11
C ARG A 212 -10.50 -0.21 -21.17
N ARG A 213 -10.17 -0.07 -19.88
CA ARG A 213 -10.44 -1.10 -18.87
C ARG A 213 -11.84 -0.87 -18.31
N GLU A 214 -12.82 -1.56 -18.84
CA GLU A 214 -14.16 -1.49 -18.28
C GLU A 214 -14.23 -2.27 -16.95
N PRO A 215 -14.98 -1.77 -15.94
CA PRO A 215 -15.18 -2.50 -14.70
C PRO A 215 -15.88 -3.83 -14.98
N MET A 216 -15.36 -4.93 -14.43
CA MET A 216 -16.05 -6.22 -14.54
C MET A 216 -17.38 -6.18 -13.78
N ASN A 217 -18.44 -6.69 -14.41
CA ASN A 217 -19.72 -6.92 -13.74
C ASN A 217 -19.63 -8.14 -12.79
N ALA A 218 -20.66 -8.37 -11.96
CA ALA A 218 -20.64 -9.42 -10.95
C ALA A 218 -20.44 -10.84 -11.55
N GLN A 219 -21.03 -11.11 -12.72
CA GLN A 219 -20.90 -12.41 -13.41
C GLN A 219 -19.47 -12.63 -13.94
N GLN A 220 -18.88 -11.59 -14.55
CA GLN A 220 -17.50 -11.61 -15.04
C GLN A 220 -16.50 -11.82 -13.90
N ARG A 221 -16.69 -11.15 -12.74
CA ARG A 221 -15.85 -11.35 -11.55
C ARG A 221 -15.92 -12.79 -11.05
N ARG A 222 -17.13 -13.38 -10.96
CA ARG A 222 -17.31 -14.76 -10.52
C ARG A 222 -16.63 -15.75 -11.46
N LYS A 223 -16.82 -15.59 -12.77
CA LYS A 223 -16.20 -16.45 -13.79
C LYS A 223 -14.67 -16.33 -13.77
N PHE A 224 -14.16 -15.11 -13.64
CA PHE A 224 -12.73 -14.86 -13.48
C PHE A 224 -12.16 -15.59 -12.26
N LEU A 225 -12.81 -15.43 -11.10
CA LEU A 225 -12.40 -16.08 -9.85
C LEU A 225 -12.40 -17.60 -10.00
N MET A 226 -13.44 -18.19 -10.59
CA MET A 226 -13.51 -19.65 -10.81
C MET A 226 -12.39 -20.16 -11.71
N VAL A 227 -12.05 -19.42 -12.78
CA VAL A 227 -10.97 -19.81 -13.68
C VAL A 227 -9.63 -19.79 -12.95
N PHE A 228 -9.32 -18.76 -12.17
CA PHE A 228 -8.00 -18.57 -11.56
C PHE A 228 -7.94 -18.90 -10.06
N LEU A 229 -8.97 -19.55 -9.51
CA LEU A 229 -9.21 -19.67 -8.08
C LEU A 229 -7.99 -20.14 -7.27
N PRO A 230 -7.30 -21.24 -7.62
CA PRO A 230 -6.16 -21.71 -6.84
C PRO A 230 -5.02 -20.69 -6.78
N GLY A 231 -4.67 -20.07 -7.92
CA GLY A 231 -3.62 -19.06 -7.98
C GLY A 231 -3.99 -17.78 -7.22
N ILE A 232 -5.25 -17.37 -7.27
CA ILE A 232 -5.74 -16.19 -6.55
C ILE A 232 -5.74 -16.44 -5.04
N ILE A 233 -6.19 -17.62 -4.57
CA ILE A 233 -6.17 -17.96 -3.14
C ILE A 233 -4.74 -17.91 -2.60
N ILE A 234 -3.79 -18.58 -3.29
CA ILE A 234 -2.38 -18.58 -2.87
C ILE A 234 -1.83 -17.16 -2.84
N THR A 235 -2.14 -16.35 -3.87
CA THR A 235 -1.73 -14.94 -3.94
C THR A 235 -2.28 -14.12 -2.78
N ILE A 236 -3.56 -14.31 -2.42
CA ILE A 236 -4.19 -13.61 -1.29
C ILE A 236 -3.51 -14.03 0.02
N VAL A 237 -3.21 -15.31 0.23
CA VAL A 237 -2.49 -15.79 1.41
C VAL A 237 -1.12 -15.10 1.53
N ILE A 238 -0.33 -15.08 0.46
CA ILE A 238 0.97 -14.39 0.43
C ILE A 238 0.78 -12.90 0.76
N TYR A 239 -0.23 -12.26 0.19
CA TYR A 239 -0.49 -10.84 0.40
C TYR A 239 -0.89 -10.52 1.86
N VAL A 240 -1.71 -11.38 2.48
CA VAL A 240 -2.06 -11.28 3.90
C VAL A 240 -0.83 -11.39 4.78
N MET A 241 0.02 -12.39 4.50
CA MET A 241 1.27 -12.62 5.21
C MET A 241 2.20 -11.41 5.15
N LEU A 242 2.40 -10.84 3.96
CA LEU A 242 3.22 -9.64 3.78
C LEU A 242 2.61 -8.40 4.41
N THR A 243 1.28 -8.25 4.35
CA THR A 243 0.57 -7.13 4.98
C THR A 243 0.74 -7.18 6.49
N ALA A 244 0.58 -8.36 7.10
CA ALA A 244 0.77 -8.55 8.53
C ALA A 244 2.21 -8.28 8.96
N LEU A 245 3.19 -8.85 8.25
CA LEU A 245 4.60 -8.62 8.57
C LEU A 245 4.98 -7.15 8.45
N ARG A 246 4.48 -6.46 7.42
CA ARG A 246 4.64 -5.01 7.26
C ARG A 246 4.00 -4.23 8.39
N ASP A 247 2.76 -4.51 8.73
CA ASP A 247 2.03 -3.73 9.73
C ASP A 247 2.63 -3.91 11.12
N ILE A 248 3.09 -5.12 11.48
CA ILE A 248 3.83 -5.33 12.73
C ILE A 248 5.17 -4.60 12.72
N ARG A 249 5.99 -4.77 11.67
CA ARG A 249 7.27 -4.04 11.52
C ARG A 249 7.05 -2.54 11.68
N ASP A 250 6.02 -2.02 11.03
CA ASP A 250 5.79 -0.59 10.91
C ASP A 250 5.19 0.02 12.18
N ASN A 251 4.19 -0.61 12.79
CA ASN A 251 3.54 -0.06 13.97
C ASN A 251 4.40 -0.18 15.23
N PHE A 252 5.22 -1.23 15.33
CA PHE A 252 6.05 -1.52 16.49
C PHE A 252 7.55 -1.37 16.20
N GLU A 253 7.88 -0.58 15.18
CA GLU A 253 9.26 -0.38 14.74
C GLU A 253 10.13 0.20 15.85
N VAL A 254 9.59 1.19 16.59
CA VAL A 254 10.30 1.88 17.68
C VAL A 254 10.69 0.88 18.77
N GLU A 255 9.75 0.04 19.18
CA GLU A 255 9.93 -1.00 20.19
C GLU A 255 10.98 -2.02 19.75
N ILE A 256 10.93 -2.45 18.48
CA ILE A 256 11.91 -3.40 17.94
C ILE A 256 13.32 -2.78 17.99
N TRP A 257 13.50 -1.52 17.57
CA TRP A 257 14.79 -0.83 17.62
C TRP A 257 15.31 -0.64 19.05
N GLN A 258 14.44 -0.28 19.99
CA GLN A 258 14.78 -0.13 21.40
C GLN A 258 15.29 -1.45 22.00
N MET A 259 14.65 -2.58 21.66
CA MET A 259 15.02 -3.91 22.13
C MET A 259 16.36 -4.40 21.57
N ILE A 260 16.77 -3.92 20.39
CA ILE A 260 18.12 -4.17 19.82
C ILE A 260 19.14 -3.08 20.18
N HIS A 261 18.84 -2.27 21.20
CA HIS A 261 19.69 -1.23 21.77
C HIS A 261 20.12 -0.11 20.80
N VAL A 262 19.26 0.24 19.84
CA VAL A 262 19.48 1.38 18.93
C VAL A 262 18.49 2.50 19.27
N GLN A 263 19.00 3.68 19.62
CA GLN A 263 18.22 4.82 20.11
C GLN A 263 18.37 6.08 19.21
N ASP A 264 18.86 5.93 17.99
CA ASP A 264 19.03 7.04 17.05
C ASP A 264 17.69 7.37 16.36
N ASN A 265 17.12 8.54 16.61
CA ASN A 265 15.87 8.97 15.99
C ASN A 265 15.94 9.11 14.47
N HIS A 266 17.13 9.27 13.88
CA HIS A 266 17.29 9.34 12.43
C HIS A 266 17.40 7.96 11.78
N ILE A 267 17.47 6.87 12.57
CA ILE A 267 17.61 5.52 12.04
C ILE A 267 16.43 5.14 11.14
N TYR A 268 15.22 5.57 11.47
CA TYR A 268 14.01 5.23 10.73
C TYR A 268 14.08 5.78 9.30
N ALA A 269 14.30 7.10 9.14
CA ALA A 269 14.41 7.73 7.82
C ALA A 269 15.62 7.20 7.03
N LYS A 270 16.74 6.89 7.70
CA LYS A 270 17.94 6.35 7.06
C LYS A 270 17.71 4.95 6.51
N VAL A 271 17.19 4.03 7.33
CA VAL A 271 16.97 2.63 6.94
C VAL A 271 15.85 2.52 5.92
N ASP A 272 14.69 3.10 6.19
CA ASP A 272 13.56 3.06 5.25
C ASP A 272 13.86 3.84 3.97
N GLY A 273 14.64 4.92 4.05
CA GLY A 273 15.11 5.66 2.87
C GLY A 273 15.97 4.79 1.96
N LEU A 274 16.97 4.09 2.50
CA LEU A 274 17.81 3.16 1.73
C LEU A 274 17.00 2.01 1.13
N ILE A 275 16.09 1.42 1.90
CA ILE A 275 15.22 0.35 1.40
C ILE A 275 14.31 0.88 0.27
N SER A 276 13.73 2.06 0.44
CA SER A 276 12.84 2.67 -0.56
C SER A 276 13.57 2.90 -1.89
N LEU A 277 14.82 3.38 -1.85
CA LEU A 277 15.64 3.58 -3.04
C LEU A 277 15.98 2.25 -3.72
N ALA A 278 16.41 1.24 -2.95
CA ALA A 278 16.73 -0.08 -3.47
C ALA A 278 15.52 -0.73 -4.16
N VAL A 279 14.36 -0.71 -3.50
CA VAL A 279 13.11 -1.26 -4.06
C VAL A 279 12.66 -0.48 -5.29
N LEU A 280 12.77 0.85 -5.30
CA LEU A 280 12.43 1.66 -6.46
C LEU A 280 13.26 1.29 -7.70
N ILE A 281 14.57 1.11 -7.52
CA ILE A 281 15.47 0.69 -8.61
C ILE A 281 15.04 -0.69 -9.13
N LEU A 282 14.81 -1.67 -8.24
CA LEU A 282 14.41 -3.02 -8.62
C LEU A 282 13.08 -3.05 -9.40
N ILE A 283 12.06 -2.34 -8.91
CA ILE A 283 10.74 -2.29 -9.57
C ILE A 283 10.83 -1.52 -10.89
N SER A 284 11.61 -0.44 -10.95
CA SER A 284 11.81 0.31 -12.19
C SER A 284 12.48 -0.53 -13.27
N LEU A 285 13.50 -1.31 -12.91
CA LEU A 285 14.14 -2.27 -13.83
C LEU A 285 13.16 -3.33 -14.33
N LEU A 286 12.25 -3.79 -13.46
CA LEU A 286 11.24 -4.79 -13.83
C LEU A 286 10.22 -4.21 -14.82
N ILE A 287 9.79 -2.95 -14.67
CA ILE A 287 8.85 -2.29 -15.60
C ILE A 287 9.43 -2.19 -17.03
N LEU A 288 10.76 -2.12 -17.18
CA LEU A 288 11.41 -2.09 -18.50
C LEU A 288 11.26 -3.42 -19.26
N VAL A 289 10.90 -4.52 -18.58
CA VAL A 289 10.70 -5.84 -19.20
C VAL A 289 9.40 -5.83 -20.00
N ARG A 290 9.55 -5.77 -21.33
CA ARG A 290 8.42 -5.69 -22.28
C ARG A 290 7.58 -6.97 -22.34
N ASP A 291 8.21 -8.13 -22.15
CA ASP A 291 7.54 -9.43 -22.19
C ASP A 291 6.78 -9.67 -20.89
N ASN A 292 5.44 -9.75 -20.96
CA ASN A 292 4.57 -9.91 -19.80
C ASN A 292 4.80 -11.23 -19.06
N LEU A 293 5.14 -12.32 -19.75
CA LEU A 293 5.40 -13.61 -19.11
C LEU A 293 6.73 -13.57 -18.36
N LYS A 294 7.79 -13.05 -19.00
CA LYS A 294 9.10 -12.90 -18.35
C LYS A 294 9.00 -11.94 -17.16
N ALA A 295 8.33 -10.80 -17.32
CA ALA A 295 8.09 -9.86 -16.23
C ALA A 295 7.36 -10.55 -15.08
N PHE A 296 6.32 -11.34 -15.36
CA PHE A 296 5.57 -12.06 -14.33
C PHE A 296 6.40 -13.13 -13.60
N GLN A 297 7.29 -13.84 -14.30
CA GLN A 297 8.24 -14.77 -13.68
C GLN A 297 9.29 -14.05 -12.82
N LEU A 298 9.81 -12.92 -13.29
CA LEU A 298 10.75 -12.09 -12.52
C LEU A 298 10.11 -11.53 -11.26
N ILE A 299 8.81 -11.17 -11.28
CA ILE A 299 8.08 -10.78 -10.07
C ILE A 299 8.05 -11.92 -9.06
N HIS A 300 7.75 -13.16 -9.47
CA HIS A 300 7.76 -14.31 -8.56
C HIS A 300 9.15 -14.57 -7.98
N LEU A 301 10.19 -14.49 -8.82
CA LEU A 301 11.58 -14.62 -8.37
C LEU A 301 11.93 -13.55 -7.34
N LEU A 302 11.56 -12.29 -7.59
CA LEU A 302 11.78 -11.18 -6.66
C LEU A 302 11.11 -11.42 -5.30
N ILE A 303 9.87 -11.92 -5.32
CA ILE A 303 9.11 -12.26 -4.10
C ILE A 303 9.80 -13.41 -3.32
N VAL A 304 10.23 -14.48 -4.01
CA VAL A 304 10.96 -15.59 -3.37
C VAL A 304 12.27 -15.10 -2.77
N CYS A 305 13.06 -14.32 -3.52
CA CYS A 305 14.28 -13.71 -2.99
C CYS A 305 14.01 -12.84 -1.77
N GLY A 306 12.91 -12.07 -1.77
CA GLY A 306 12.51 -11.27 -0.62
C GLY A 306 12.28 -12.10 0.64
N PHE A 307 11.54 -13.21 0.53
CA PHE A 307 11.33 -14.14 1.65
C PHE A 307 12.63 -14.81 2.12
N VAL A 308 13.49 -15.22 1.19
CA VAL A 308 14.78 -15.85 1.52
C VAL A 308 15.71 -14.86 2.24
N ILE A 309 15.81 -13.61 1.77
CA ILE A 309 16.62 -12.57 2.42
C ILE A 309 16.10 -12.32 3.83
N ALA A 310 14.78 -12.18 4.01
CA ALA A 310 14.19 -11.97 5.32
C ALA A 310 14.48 -13.16 6.27
N GLY A 311 14.23 -14.39 5.85
CA GLY A 311 14.48 -15.58 6.68
C GLY A 311 15.96 -15.81 7.00
N LEU A 312 16.85 -15.68 6.02
CA LEU A 312 18.29 -15.88 6.21
C LEU A 312 18.89 -14.79 7.09
N SER A 313 18.48 -13.53 6.91
CA SER A 313 18.96 -12.43 7.77
C SER A 313 18.51 -12.62 9.21
N THR A 314 17.27 -13.07 9.47
CA THR A 314 16.82 -13.41 10.83
C THR A 314 17.62 -14.57 11.42
N TYR A 315 17.91 -15.61 10.63
CA TYR A 315 18.79 -16.70 11.06
C TYR A 315 20.19 -16.22 11.45
N LEU A 316 20.79 -15.36 10.64
CA LEU A 316 22.11 -14.80 10.93
C LEU A 316 22.08 -13.89 12.15
N PHE A 317 21.00 -13.15 12.37
CA PHE A 317 20.81 -12.30 13.54
C PHE A 317 20.70 -13.11 14.83
N ASP A 318 19.86 -14.15 14.84
CA ASP A 318 19.70 -15.02 16.01
C ASP A 318 21.03 -15.71 16.40
N ARG A 319 21.85 -16.04 15.40
CA ARG A 319 23.21 -16.59 15.59
C ARG A 319 24.28 -15.54 15.89
N GLN A 320 23.90 -14.27 16.03
CA GLN A 320 24.80 -13.14 16.31
C GLN A 320 25.87 -12.89 15.23
N TYR A 321 25.67 -13.37 14.01
CA TYR A 321 26.58 -13.12 12.88
C TYR A 321 26.38 -11.73 12.27
N ILE A 322 25.20 -11.14 12.41
CA ILE A 322 24.90 -9.77 11.96
C ILE A 322 24.27 -8.98 13.11
N GLY A 323 24.51 -7.67 13.15
CA GLY A 323 23.90 -6.77 14.13
C GLY A 323 22.44 -6.41 13.78
N GLY A 324 21.73 -5.83 14.74
CA GLY A 324 20.30 -5.49 14.61
C GLY A 324 19.99 -4.53 13.45
N VAL A 325 20.87 -3.57 13.15
CA VAL A 325 20.69 -2.64 12.02
C VAL A 325 20.69 -3.38 10.68
N ALA A 326 21.65 -4.29 10.49
CA ALA A 326 21.76 -5.08 9.26
C ALA A 326 20.56 -6.03 9.11
N TRP A 327 20.13 -6.65 10.21
CA TRP A 327 18.94 -7.49 10.26
C TRP A 327 17.67 -6.74 9.87
N MET A 328 17.33 -5.65 10.57
CA MET A 328 16.14 -4.84 10.29
C MET A 328 16.14 -4.27 8.87
N SER A 329 17.32 -3.90 8.36
CA SER A 329 17.48 -3.42 6.97
C SER A 329 17.22 -4.54 5.95
N ALA A 330 17.79 -5.73 6.17
CA ALA A 330 17.63 -6.88 5.28
C ALA A 330 16.20 -7.44 5.29
N VAL A 331 15.59 -7.59 6.47
CA VAL A 331 14.18 -7.99 6.61
C VAL A 331 13.27 -6.96 5.94
N GLY A 332 13.50 -5.66 6.19
CA GLY A 332 12.75 -4.59 5.54
C GLY A 332 12.87 -4.64 4.01
N LEU A 333 14.08 -4.79 3.48
CA LEU A 333 14.32 -4.94 2.05
C LEU A 333 13.57 -6.16 1.49
N GLY A 334 13.71 -7.33 2.12
CA GLY A 334 13.06 -8.56 1.67
C GLY A 334 11.53 -8.47 1.68
N LEU A 335 10.96 -7.90 2.74
CA LEU A 335 9.54 -7.63 2.87
C LEU A 335 9.03 -6.73 1.74
N TYR A 336 9.67 -5.60 1.48
CA TYR A 336 9.17 -4.64 0.49
C TYR A 336 9.47 -5.06 -0.95
N MET A 337 10.52 -5.83 -1.20
CA MET A 337 10.74 -6.52 -2.48
C MET A 337 9.58 -7.45 -2.83
N ALA A 338 9.00 -8.12 -1.83
CA ALA A 338 7.85 -8.99 -2.01
C ALA A 338 6.50 -8.23 -2.05
N TYR A 339 6.34 -7.20 -1.21
CA TYR A 339 5.07 -6.49 -1.02
C TYR A 339 4.74 -5.47 -2.12
N ILE A 340 5.72 -4.69 -2.59
CA ILE A 340 5.48 -3.63 -3.57
C ILE A 340 5.01 -4.15 -4.93
N PRO A 341 5.53 -5.28 -5.47
CA PRO A 341 5.03 -5.82 -6.74
C PRO A 341 3.52 -6.07 -6.74
N TYR A 342 2.94 -6.53 -5.63
CA TYR A 342 1.49 -6.75 -5.53
C TYR A 342 0.68 -5.46 -5.65
N ASN A 343 1.22 -4.35 -5.17
CA ASN A 343 0.56 -3.04 -5.21
C ASN A 343 0.71 -2.35 -6.57
N ALA A 344 1.81 -2.61 -7.29
CA ALA A 344 2.15 -1.86 -8.50
C ALA A 344 1.90 -2.63 -9.82
N ILE A 345 2.32 -3.90 -9.91
CA ILE A 345 2.54 -4.56 -11.21
C ILE A 345 2.06 -6.01 -11.31
N PHE A 346 1.95 -6.76 -10.20
CA PHE A 346 1.68 -8.20 -10.22
C PHE A 346 0.37 -8.53 -10.95
N PHE A 347 -0.74 -7.91 -10.53
CA PHE A 347 -2.06 -8.18 -11.10
C PHE A 347 -2.18 -7.68 -12.54
N GLU A 348 -1.51 -6.57 -12.87
CA GLU A 348 -1.49 -6.05 -14.24
C GLU A 348 -0.78 -7.03 -15.19
N ARG A 349 0.40 -7.52 -14.80
CA ARG A 349 1.16 -8.49 -15.60
C ARG A 349 0.47 -9.85 -15.68
N MET A 350 -0.22 -10.27 -14.63
CA MET A 350 -1.06 -11.48 -14.66
C MET A 350 -2.17 -11.35 -15.71
N ILE A 351 -2.97 -10.27 -15.67
CA ILE A 351 -4.06 -10.08 -16.64
C ILE A 351 -3.54 -9.91 -18.06
N ALA A 352 -2.45 -9.16 -18.24
CA ALA A 352 -1.83 -8.97 -19.55
C ALA A 352 -1.32 -10.31 -20.12
N ASN A 353 -0.75 -11.19 -19.30
CA ASN A 353 -0.30 -12.52 -19.72
C ASN A 353 -1.49 -13.40 -20.19
N PHE A 354 -2.62 -13.34 -19.48
CA PHE A 354 -3.81 -14.14 -19.80
C PHE A 354 -4.85 -13.44 -20.69
N HIS A 355 -4.58 -12.23 -21.20
CA HIS A 355 -5.41 -11.47 -22.13
C HIS A 355 -6.88 -11.29 -21.68
N VAL A 356 -7.12 -11.18 -20.37
CA VAL A 356 -8.46 -10.98 -19.81
C VAL A 356 -8.86 -9.51 -19.94
N LYS A 357 -10.03 -9.21 -20.53
CA LYS A 357 -10.59 -7.85 -20.47
C LYS A 357 -11.22 -7.62 -19.10
N GLY A 358 -10.73 -6.63 -18.36
CA GLY A 358 -11.40 -6.11 -17.18
C GLY A 358 -10.48 -5.44 -16.16
N ASN A 359 -11.06 -4.63 -15.30
CA ASN A 359 -10.34 -3.88 -14.27
C ASN A 359 -9.85 -4.80 -13.11
N ILE A 360 -8.53 -4.83 -12.86
CA ILE A 360 -7.88 -5.55 -11.74
C ILE A 360 -8.24 -5.01 -10.35
N GLY A 361 -8.76 -3.78 -10.29
CA GLY A 361 -9.01 -3.07 -9.04
C GLY A 361 -9.81 -3.91 -8.05
N PHE A 362 -10.78 -4.71 -8.50
CA PHE A 362 -11.57 -5.54 -7.58
C PHE A 362 -10.73 -6.59 -6.82
N ILE A 363 -9.73 -7.19 -7.47
CA ILE A 363 -8.85 -8.20 -6.84
C ILE A 363 -7.90 -7.51 -5.87
N MET A 364 -7.34 -6.37 -6.28
CA MET A 364 -6.47 -5.58 -5.43
C MET A 364 -7.21 -5.11 -4.17
N TYR A 365 -8.43 -4.59 -4.31
CA TYR A 365 -9.28 -4.21 -3.16
C TYR A 365 -9.65 -5.43 -2.30
N LEU A 366 -9.97 -6.57 -2.90
CA LEU A 366 -10.25 -7.80 -2.16
C LEU A 366 -9.04 -8.26 -1.35
N ALA A 367 -7.86 -8.31 -1.97
CA ALA A 367 -6.61 -8.67 -1.34
C ALA A 367 -6.25 -7.68 -0.21
N ASP A 368 -6.40 -6.37 -0.44
CA ASP A 368 -6.23 -5.33 0.58
C ASP A 368 -7.14 -5.54 1.78
N SER A 369 -8.44 -5.71 1.57
CA SER A 369 -9.39 -5.87 2.67
C SER A 369 -9.10 -7.13 3.49
N ILE A 370 -8.83 -8.27 2.84
CA ILE A 370 -8.46 -9.51 3.53
C ILE A 370 -7.08 -9.36 4.21
N GLY A 371 -6.15 -8.64 3.59
CA GLY A 371 -4.82 -8.36 4.13
C GLY A 371 -4.87 -7.60 5.45
N TYR A 372 -5.63 -6.51 5.52
CA TYR A 372 -5.81 -5.75 6.76
C TYR A 372 -6.57 -6.54 7.82
N LEU A 373 -7.59 -7.31 7.44
CA LEU A 373 -8.30 -8.20 8.36
C LEU A 373 -7.34 -9.25 8.96
N GLY A 374 -6.53 -9.89 8.12
CA GLY A 374 -5.56 -10.89 8.57
C GLY A 374 -4.46 -10.29 9.45
N SER A 375 -3.96 -9.10 9.10
CA SER A 375 -3.00 -8.38 9.94
C SER A 375 -3.59 -8.03 11.31
N LEU A 376 -4.85 -7.58 11.34
CA LEU A 376 -5.55 -7.28 12.59
C LEU A 376 -5.71 -8.55 13.44
N SER A 377 -6.10 -9.68 12.83
CA SER A 377 -6.23 -10.96 13.52
C SER A 377 -4.91 -11.43 14.12
N ILE A 378 -3.79 -11.32 13.39
CA ILE A 378 -2.46 -11.73 13.88
C ILE A 378 -2.05 -10.89 15.10
N LEU A 379 -2.29 -9.58 15.05
CA LEU A 379 -2.03 -8.68 16.18
C LEU A 379 -2.86 -9.05 17.40
N VAL A 380 -4.18 -9.22 17.23
CA VAL A 380 -5.10 -9.62 18.31
C VAL A 380 -4.69 -10.97 18.91
N ILE A 381 -4.32 -11.96 18.08
CA ILE A 381 -3.87 -13.28 18.58
C ILE A 381 -2.63 -13.16 19.47
N LYS A 382 -1.66 -12.29 19.14
CA LYS A 382 -0.48 -12.04 19.99
C LYS A 382 -0.90 -11.50 21.35
N GLU A 383 -1.83 -10.56 21.38
CA GLU A 383 -2.21 -9.81 22.58
C GLU A 383 -3.10 -10.61 23.53
N PHE A 384 -3.94 -11.50 22.98
CA PHE A 384 -4.72 -12.46 23.79
C PHE A 384 -3.95 -13.76 24.08
N SER A 385 -2.71 -13.89 23.62
CA SER A 385 -1.86 -15.03 23.95
C SER A 385 -1.39 -14.92 25.40
N PRO A 386 -1.47 -15.99 26.20
CA PRO A 386 -0.97 -16.00 27.57
C PRO A 386 0.57 -15.95 27.65
N VAL A 387 1.27 -16.02 26.51
CA VAL A 387 2.73 -15.98 26.43
C VAL A 387 3.19 -14.54 26.23
N GLU A 388 3.83 -13.97 27.24
CA GLU A 388 4.48 -12.67 27.15
C GLU A 388 5.75 -12.75 26.32
N ILE A 389 5.65 -12.41 25.03
CA ILE A 389 6.78 -12.35 24.10
C ILE A 389 7.04 -10.89 23.74
N SER A 390 8.31 -10.49 23.73
CA SER A 390 8.73 -9.15 23.30
C SER A 390 8.41 -8.92 21.81
N TRP A 391 8.21 -7.66 21.41
CA TRP A 391 7.92 -7.30 20.02
C TRP A 391 9.02 -7.77 19.04
N ALA A 392 10.29 -7.66 19.42
CA ALA A 392 11.41 -8.11 18.59
C ALA A 392 11.40 -9.64 18.38
N MET A 393 11.13 -10.41 19.44
CA MET A 393 11.08 -11.87 19.35
C MET A 393 9.84 -12.35 18.58
N TYR A 394 8.68 -11.74 18.83
CA TYR A 394 7.46 -12.02 18.07
C TYR A 394 7.66 -11.70 16.58
N PHE A 395 8.30 -10.56 16.27
CA PHE A 395 8.63 -10.19 14.90
C PHE A 395 9.59 -11.18 14.25
N SER A 396 10.66 -11.61 14.93
CA SER A 396 11.59 -12.63 14.44
C SER A 396 10.89 -13.96 14.12
N GLN A 397 10.05 -14.46 15.03
CA GLN A 397 9.25 -15.67 14.81
C GLN A 397 8.30 -15.53 13.62
N LEU A 398 7.63 -14.38 13.51
CA LEU A 398 6.77 -14.07 12.37
C LEU A 398 7.58 -14.09 11.07
N VAL A 399 8.78 -13.48 11.03
CA VAL A 399 9.64 -13.52 9.85
C VAL A 399 10.00 -14.95 9.43
N TYR A 400 10.34 -15.85 10.37
CA TYR A 400 10.63 -17.25 10.03
C TYR A 400 9.44 -17.97 9.40
N VAL A 401 8.28 -17.88 10.04
CA VAL A 401 7.05 -18.52 9.56
C VAL A 401 6.71 -18.00 8.17
N MET A 402 6.76 -16.68 7.99
CA MET A 402 6.46 -16.03 6.71
C MET A 402 7.50 -16.32 5.64
N ALA A 403 8.78 -16.45 5.99
CA ALA A 403 9.84 -16.78 5.03
C ALA A 403 9.64 -18.19 4.45
N ILE A 404 9.34 -19.17 5.30
CA ILE A 404 9.15 -20.56 4.87
C ILE A 404 7.83 -20.70 4.09
N ILE A 405 6.70 -20.34 4.71
CA ILE A 405 5.39 -20.51 4.10
C ILE A 405 5.24 -19.60 2.88
N GLY A 406 5.67 -18.35 2.98
CA GLY A 406 5.62 -17.37 1.90
C GLY A 406 6.45 -17.79 0.68
N ALA A 407 7.68 -18.30 0.88
CA ALA A 407 8.49 -18.82 -0.22
C ALA A 407 7.82 -20.04 -0.88
N CYS A 408 7.35 -21.02 -0.08
CA CYS A 408 6.66 -22.20 -0.58
C CYS A 408 5.39 -21.84 -1.38
N CYS A 409 4.55 -20.96 -0.83
CA CYS A 409 3.35 -20.45 -1.50
C CYS A 409 3.69 -19.71 -2.78
N THR A 410 4.75 -18.89 -2.79
CA THR A 410 5.16 -18.15 -3.98
C THR A 410 5.65 -19.08 -5.08
N VAL A 411 6.43 -20.11 -4.72
CA VAL A 411 6.87 -21.15 -5.67
C VAL A 411 5.67 -21.94 -6.20
N ALA A 412 4.69 -22.29 -5.35
CA ALA A 412 3.45 -22.92 -5.77
C ALA A 412 2.63 -22.05 -6.74
N SER A 413 2.50 -20.74 -6.43
CA SER A 413 1.87 -19.75 -7.32
C SER A 413 2.59 -19.69 -8.67
N TRP A 414 3.92 -19.63 -8.65
CA TRP A 414 4.74 -19.59 -9.85
C TRP A 414 4.51 -20.82 -10.73
N MET A 415 4.61 -22.03 -10.15
CA MET A 415 4.36 -23.29 -10.86
C MET A 415 2.95 -23.34 -11.44
N TYR A 416 1.94 -22.94 -10.66
CA TYR A 416 0.55 -22.89 -11.11
C TYR A 416 0.39 -22.01 -12.35
N PHE A 417 0.84 -20.75 -12.30
CA PHE A 417 0.63 -19.83 -13.42
C PHE A 417 1.48 -20.16 -14.64
N VAL A 418 2.69 -20.69 -14.48
CA VAL A 418 3.52 -21.15 -15.61
C VAL A 418 2.87 -22.35 -16.29
N ASN A 419 2.43 -23.37 -15.53
CA ASN A 419 1.75 -24.54 -16.08
C ASN A 419 0.44 -24.14 -16.77
N LYS A 420 -0.30 -23.20 -16.18
CA LYS A 420 -1.50 -22.64 -16.79
C LYS A 420 -1.19 -21.90 -18.09
N THR A 421 -0.11 -21.13 -18.15
CA THR A 421 0.34 -20.44 -19.38
C THR A 421 0.77 -21.43 -20.48
N LYS A 422 1.31 -22.60 -20.11
CA LYS A 422 1.64 -23.66 -21.08
C LYS A 422 0.38 -24.34 -21.66
N SER A 423 -0.71 -24.42 -20.89
CA SER A 423 -2.02 -24.96 -21.32
C SER A 423 -2.88 -23.95 -22.11
N LYS A 424 -2.24 -23.22 -23.04
CA LYS A 424 -2.79 -22.05 -23.75
C LYS A 424 -4.06 -22.32 -24.57
N LYS A 425 -4.30 -23.56 -25.01
CA LYS A 425 -5.38 -23.90 -25.97
C LYS A 425 -6.80 -23.83 -25.37
N ASN A 426 -6.98 -24.20 -24.10
CA ASN A 426 -8.30 -24.19 -23.43
C ASN A 426 -8.63 -22.84 -22.75
N ILE A 427 -7.59 -22.07 -22.40
CA ILE A 427 -7.77 -20.78 -21.72
C ILE A 427 -8.26 -19.72 -22.71
N PHE A 428 -7.71 -19.69 -23.93
CA PHE A 428 -8.13 -18.72 -24.95
C PHE A 428 -9.64 -18.81 -25.22
N ILE A 429 -10.18 -20.04 -25.28
CA ILE A 429 -11.60 -20.35 -25.45
C ILE A 429 -12.42 -19.84 -24.23
N GLN A 430 -12.01 -20.16 -23.00
CA GLN A 430 -12.70 -19.68 -21.78
C GLN A 430 -12.61 -18.14 -21.58
N THR A 431 -11.51 -17.51 -22.03
CA THR A 431 -11.33 -16.05 -21.99
C THR A 431 -12.06 -15.33 -23.13
N GLN A 432 -12.26 -15.99 -24.28
CA GLN A 432 -13.18 -15.50 -25.30
C GLN A 432 -14.60 -15.47 -24.75
N ASP A 433 -15.05 -16.50 -24.02
CA ASP A 433 -16.36 -16.48 -23.36
C ASP A 433 -16.47 -15.47 -22.18
N LEU A 434 -15.36 -14.89 -21.70
CA LEU A 434 -15.38 -13.73 -20.78
C LEU A 434 -15.66 -12.42 -21.55
N ASN A 435 -15.26 -12.38 -22.82
CA ASN A 435 -15.36 -11.23 -23.71
C ASN A 435 -16.61 -11.26 -24.62
N VAL A 436 -17.20 -12.44 -24.87
CA VAL A 436 -18.29 -12.65 -25.86
C VAL A 436 -19.68 -12.29 -25.34
N ASN A 437 -19.88 -12.14 -24.02
CA ASN A 437 -21.18 -11.70 -23.48
C ASN A 437 -21.56 -10.24 -23.83
N GLU A 438 -20.73 -9.51 -24.55
CA GLU A 438 -21.11 -8.22 -25.15
C GLU A 438 -22.05 -8.36 -26.37
N HIS A 439 -22.01 -9.49 -27.09
CA HIS A 439 -22.81 -9.62 -28.31
C HIS A 439 -24.28 -10.03 -28.07
N PHE A 440 -24.59 -10.66 -26.94
CA PHE A 440 -25.96 -11.10 -26.64
C PHE A 440 -26.87 -9.98 -26.11
N ASN A 441 -26.31 -8.85 -25.66
CA ASN A 441 -27.08 -7.71 -25.16
C ASN A 441 -27.31 -6.60 -26.19
N ARG A 442 -26.65 -6.66 -27.36
CA ARG A 442 -26.91 -5.74 -28.49
C ARG A 442 -27.99 -6.25 -29.45
N SER A 443 -28.28 -7.55 -29.47
CA SER A 443 -29.29 -8.14 -30.33
C SER A 443 -30.74 -8.02 -29.80
N VAL A 444 -30.95 -7.60 -28.54
CA VAL A 444 -32.29 -7.48 -27.93
C VAL A 444 -32.83 -6.04 -27.97
N VAL A 445 -32.05 -5.05 -28.43
CA VAL A 445 -32.50 -3.64 -28.55
C VAL A 445 -32.82 -3.23 -30.00
N SER A 446 -32.63 -4.12 -30.98
CA SER A 446 -32.90 -3.81 -32.40
C SER A 446 -34.25 -4.32 -32.93
N THR A 447 -35.11 -4.88 -32.08
CA THR A 447 -36.44 -5.36 -32.50
C THR A 447 -37.49 -5.01 -31.47
N LYS A 448 -37.92 -3.74 -31.50
CA LYS A 448 -39.29 -3.33 -31.17
C LYS A 448 -39.52 -1.92 -31.74
N PHE A 449 -40.28 -1.93 -32.83
CA PHE A 449 -41.10 -0.88 -33.47
C PHE A 449 -40.81 0.58 -33.18
#